data_AF-A0A445GAV9-F1
#
_entry.id   AF-A0A445GAV9-F1
#
_cell.length_a   1.000
_cell.length_b   1.000
_cell.length_c   1.000
_cell.angle_alpha   90.00
_cell.angle_beta   90.00
_cell.angle_gamma   90.00
#
_symmetry.space_group_name_H-M   'P 1'
#
loop_
_entity.id
_entity.type
_entity.pdbx_description
1 polymer ?
#
loop_
_entity_poly.entity_id
_entity_poly.type
_entity_poly.pdbx_seq_one_letter_code
_entity_poly.pdbx_strand_id
1 'polypeptide(L)'
;MAEEAVLGYLEKNSEIRDSGEFAAELGIDHNEIVNVIKSLHGFGYVDAQDIKRETWVLTDEGKTYSSVGSPEVQLFFAIPPEEGISKQDLQKKVEPSVFKIGCAQAAKTKWVEMGNS
;
A
#
# COMPACT_ATOMS: atom_id res chain seq x y z
N MET A 1 -1.58 -9.36 -33.14
CA MET A 1 -1.27 -10.32 -32.06
C MET A 1 -2.27 -10.16 -30.92
N ALA A 2 -2.31 -9.04 -30.19
CA ALA A 2 -3.30 -8.82 -29.13
C ALA A 2 -4.76 -8.79 -29.64
N GLU A 3 -5.05 -8.15 -30.78
CA GLU A 3 -6.40 -8.14 -31.37
C GLU A 3 -6.90 -9.53 -31.77
N GLU A 4 -6.07 -10.30 -32.47
CA GLU A 4 -6.36 -11.68 -32.85
C GLU A 4 -6.54 -12.58 -31.61
N ALA A 5 -5.79 -12.32 -30.54
CA ALA A 5 -5.98 -13.03 -29.27
C ALA A 5 -7.33 -12.71 -28.63
N VAL A 6 -7.73 -11.44 -28.56
CA VAL A 6 -9.02 -11.01 -27.99
C VAL A 6 -10.19 -11.56 -28.81
N LEU A 7 -10.21 -11.31 -30.12
CA LEU A 7 -11.31 -11.75 -30.99
C LEU A 7 -11.33 -13.27 -31.16
N GLY A 8 -10.16 -13.91 -31.30
CA GLY A 8 -10.05 -15.37 -31.41
C GLY A 8 -10.44 -16.10 -30.12
N TYR A 9 -10.25 -15.47 -28.96
CA TYR A 9 -10.77 -16.00 -27.70
C TYR A 9 -12.30 -15.83 -27.61
N LEU A 10 -12.84 -14.66 -27.98
CA LEU A 10 -14.28 -14.38 -27.98
C LEU A 10 -15.05 -15.16 -29.04
N GLU A 11 -14.39 -15.65 -30.08
CA GLU A 11 -15.02 -16.58 -31.05
C GLU A 11 -15.39 -17.91 -30.38
N LYS A 12 -14.58 -18.37 -29.43
CA LYS A 12 -14.74 -19.68 -28.76
C LYS A 12 -15.38 -19.58 -27.37
N ASN A 13 -15.34 -18.40 -26.77
CA ASN A 13 -15.79 -18.12 -25.42
C ASN A 13 -16.73 -16.92 -25.44
N SER A 14 -17.78 -16.93 -24.61
CA SER A 14 -18.78 -15.86 -24.63
C SER A 14 -18.28 -14.53 -24.07
N GLU A 15 -17.27 -14.54 -23.20
CA GLU A 15 -16.76 -13.34 -22.53
C GLU A 15 -15.29 -13.51 -22.10
N ILE A 16 -14.58 -12.39 -21.98
CA ILE A 16 -13.32 -12.30 -21.23
C ILE A 16 -13.66 -11.64 -19.89
N ARG A 17 -13.57 -12.40 -18.80
CA ARG A 17 -13.99 -11.93 -17.47
C ARG A 17 -13.11 -10.85 -16.88
N ASP A 18 -11.80 -10.96 -17.08
CA ASP A 18 -10.83 -10.01 -16.56
C ASP A 18 -9.69 -9.87 -17.59
N SER A 19 -9.52 -8.66 -18.10
CA SER A 19 -8.48 -8.36 -19.11
C SER A 19 -7.07 -8.40 -18.54
N GLY A 20 -6.90 -8.32 -17.21
CA GLY A 20 -5.64 -8.49 -16.50
C GLY A 20 -5.22 -9.95 -16.41
N GLU A 21 -6.14 -10.82 -15.98
CA GLU A 21 -5.90 -12.27 -15.94
C GLU A 21 -5.64 -12.82 -17.34
N PHE A 22 -6.44 -12.40 -18.33
CA PHE A 22 -6.28 -12.79 -19.72
C PHE A 22 -4.92 -12.37 -20.30
N ALA A 23 -4.47 -11.15 -20.02
CA ALA A 23 -3.14 -10.68 -20.43
C ALA A 23 -2.01 -11.53 -19.82
N ALA A 24 -2.13 -11.87 -18.54
CA ALA A 24 -1.15 -12.69 -17.83
C ALA A 24 -1.08 -14.13 -18.36
N GLU A 25 -2.22 -14.76 -18.68
CA GLU A 25 -2.27 -16.11 -19.26
C GLU A 25 -1.59 -16.18 -20.64
N LEU A 26 -1.73 -15.12 -21.44
CA LEU A 26 -1.12 -15.05 -22.77
C LEU A 26 0.33 -14.51 -22.76
N GLY A 27 0.80 -14.01 -21.61
CA GLY A 27 2.10 -13.35 -21.50
C GLY A 27 2.20 -12.05 -22.30
N ILE A 28 1.08 -11.36 -22.50
CA ILE A 28 0.98 -10.09 -23.23
C ILE A 28 0.90 -8.94 -22.21
N ASP A 29 1.47 -7.78 -22.55
CA ASP A 29 1.34 -6.60 -21.70
C ASP A 29 -0.14 -6.20 -21.53
N HIS A 30 -0.56 -5.96 -20.29
CA HIS A 30 -1.94 -5.63 -20.00
C HIS A 30 -2.40 -4.34 -20.70
N ASN A 31 -1.52 -3.34 -20.88
CA ASN A 31 -1.90 -2.11 -21.58
C ASN A 31 -2.14 -2.37 -23.07
N GLU A 32 -1.42 -3.31 -23.69
CA GLU A 32 -1.66 -3.70 -25.08
C GLU A 32 -3.07 -4.29 -25.25
N ILE A 33 -3.46 -5.22 -24.37
CA ILE A 33 -4.81 -5.81 -24.33
C ILE A 33 -5.87 -4.73 -24.09
N VAL A 34 -5.67 -3.84 -23.11
CA VAL A 34 -6.61 -2.75 -22.80
C VAL A 34 -6.76 -1.78 -23.97
N ASN A 35 -5.68 -1.43 -24.66
CA ASN A 35 -5.74 -0.54 -25.83
C ASN A 35 -6.52 -1.17 -26.99
N VAL A 36 -6.33 -2.46 -27.22
CA VAL A 36 -7.08 -3.23 -28.22
C VAL A 36 -8.55 -3.29 -27.85
N ILE A 37 -8.90 -3.64 -26.60
CA ILE A 37 -10.30 -3.69 -26.14
C ILE A 37 -10.96 -2.32 -26.31
N LYS A 38 -10.28 -1.22 -25.97
CA LYS A 38 -10.80 0.15 -26.17
C LYS A 38 -11.02 0.47 -27.65
N SER A 39 -10.10 0.07 -28.52
CA SER A 39 -10.24 0.25 -29.97
C SER A 39 -11.45 -0.53 -30.50
N LEU A 40 -11.53 -1.83 -30.20
CA LEU A 40 -12.63 -2.71 -30.61
C LEU A 40 -13.98 -2.23 -30.08
N HIS A 41 -14.03 -1.76 -28.83
CA HIS A 41 -15.23 -1.17 -28.24
C HIS A 41 -15.63 0.13 -28.94
N GLY A 42 -14.67 1.01 -29.25
CA GLY A 42 -14.92 2.24 -30.00
C GLY A 42 -15.46 2.01 -31.42
N PHE A 43 -15.09 0.89 -32.04
CA PHE A 43 -15.64 0.46 -33.33
C PHE A 43 -16.93 -0.39 -33.21
N GLY A 44 -17.38 -0.71 -31.99
CA GLY A 44 -18.59 -1.49 -31.75
C GLY A 44 -18.47 -2.99 -32.02
N TYR A 45 -17.24 -3.54 -32.07
CA TYR A 45 -17.03 -4.98 -32.23
C TYR A 45 -17.22 -5.77 -30.93
N VAL A 46 -16.98 -5.13 -29.78
CA VAL A 46 -17.10 -5.75 -28.45
C VAL A 46 -17.72 -4.77 -27.46
N ASP A 47 -18.42 -5.31 -26.47
CA ASP A 47 -18.79 -4.57 -25.28
C ASP A 47 -17.71 -4.74 -24.20
N ALA A 48 -17.38 -3.64 -23.51
CA ALA A 48 -16.38 -3.64 -22.44
C ALA A 48 -16.95 -2.95 -21.20
N GLN A 49 -16.68 -3.54 -20.03
CA GLN A 49 -17.08 -2.99 -18.73
C GLN A 49 -15.84 -2.81 -17.85
N ASP A 50 -15.75 -1.64 -17.21
CA ASP A 50 -14.67 -1.37 -16.26
C ASP A 50 -14.87 -2.15 -14.96
N ILE A 51 -13.84 -2.91 -14.56
CA ILE A 51 -13.80 -3.62 -13.28
C ILE A 51 -12.92 -2.80 -12.32
N LYS A 52 -13.54 -2.24 -11.28
CA LYS A 52 -12.82 -1.53 -10.22
C LYS A 52 -12.54 -2.47 -9.05
N ARG A 53 -11.25 -2.71 -8.75
CA ARG A 53 -10.81 -3.44 -7.55
C ARG A 53 -10.16 -2.46 -6.58
N GLU A 54 -10.66 -2.38 -5.36
CA GLU A 54 -10.09 -1.54 -4.29
C GLU A 54 -9.51 -2.45 -3.20
N THR A 55 -8.24 -2.24 -2.85
CA THR A 55 -7.57 -2.97 -1.78
C THR A 55 -6.98 -1.99 -0.77
N TRP A 56 -7.09 -2.33 0.52
CA TRP A 56 -6.45 -1.58 1.58
C TRP A 56 -4.98 -2.01 1.67
N VAL A 57 -4.09 -1.11 1.29
CA VAL A 57 -2.64 -1.33 1.37
C VAL A 57 -2.07 -0.47 2.49
N LEU A 58 -1.12 -1.02 3.24
CA LEU A 58 -0.39 -0.25 4.24
C LEU A 58 0.37 0.90 3.57
N THR A 59 0.25 2.10 4.14
CA THR A 59 1.16 3.21 3.82
C THR A 59 2.59 2.82 4.18
N ASP A 60 3.59 3.49 3.62
CA ASP A 60 4.99 3.18 3.96
C ASP A 60 5.28 3.40 5.45
N GLU A 61 4.59 4.36 6.08
CA GLU A 61 4.57 4.52 7.54
C GLU A 61 3.94 3.30 8.23
N GLY A 62 2.79 2.83 7.77
CA GLY A 62 2.11 1.65 8.31
C GLY A 62 2.92 0.36 8.17
N LYS A 63 3.68 0.19 7.08
CA LYS A 63 4.63 -0.92 6.92
C LYS A 63 5.72 -0.86 7.98
N THR A 64 6.29 0.32 8.20
CA THR A 64 7.29 0.54 9.26
C THR A 64 6.71 0.18 10.62
N TYR A 65 5.52 0.71 10.95
CA TYR A 65 4.87 0.43 12.25
C TYR A 65 4.52 -1.05 12.44
N SER A 66 4.16 -1.76 11.37
CA SER A 66 3.92 -3.21 11.44
C SER A 66 5.17 -4.03 11.75
N SER A 67 6.36 -3.52 11.41
CA SER A 67 7.63 -4.22 11.58
C SER A 67 8.32 -3.87 12.90
N VAL A 68 8.37 -2.57 13.24
CA VAL A 68 9.11 -2.07 14.42
C VAL A 68 8.21 -1.59 15.56
N GLY A 69 6.89 -1.69 15.40
CA GLY A 69 5.90 -1.21 16.36
C GLY A 69 5.50 0.26 16.13
N SER A 70 4.46 0.70 16.82
CA SER A 70 3.99 2.10 16.72
C SER A 70 5.02 3.08 17.30
N PRO A 71 4.95 4.37 16.94
CA PRO A 71 5.87 5.39 17.46
C PRO A 71 5.95 5.45 19.00
N GLU A 72 4.82 5.21 19.68
CA GLU A 72 4.74 5.17 21.15
C GLU A 72 5.50 3.99 21.73
N VAL A 73 5.36 2.81 21.11
CA VAL A 73 6.05 1.59 21.53
C VAL A 73 7.54 1.72 21.31
N GLN A 74 7.95 2.24 20.16
CA GLN A 74 9.35 2.51 19.85
C GLN A 74 9.97 3.51 20.85
N LEU A 75 9.24 4.58 21.18
CA LEU A 75 9.68 5.56 22.18
C LEU A 75 9.80 4.92 23.56
N PHE A 76 8.79 4.16 23.99
CA PHE A 76 8.76 3.52 25.30
C PHE A 76 9.93 2.55 25.48
N PHE A 77 10.20 1.70 24.48
CA PHE A 77 11.35 0.78 24.54
C PHE A 77 12.71 1.48 24.46
N ALA A 78 12.78 2.70 23.96
CA ALA A 78 14.02 3.48 23.96
C ALA A 78 14.34 4.13 25.32
N ILE A 79 13.39 4.16 26.26
CA ILE A 79 13.55 4.75 27.59
C ILE A 79 13.99 3.65 28.58
N PRO A 80 15.17 3.78 29.21
CA PRO A 80 15.60 2.87 30.28
C PRO A 80 14.66 2.95 31.49
N PRO A 81 14.18 1.83 32.03
CA PRO A 81 13.18 1.82 33.10
C PRO A 81 13.68 2.34 34.46
N GLU A 82 14.99 2.31 34.72
CA GLU A 82 15.54 2.61 36.05
C GLU A 82 15.95 4.07 36.26
N GLU A 83 16.40 4.77 35.21
CA GLU A 83 16.93 6.14 35.31
C GLU A 83 16.22 7.16 34.40
N GLY A 84 15.32 6.69 33.52
CA GLY A 84 14.79 7.51 32.44
C GLY A 84 15.89 7.89 31.44
N ILE A 85 15.61 8.88 30.58
CA ILE A 85 16.57 9.38 29.60
C ILE A 85 16.31 10.86 29.32
N SER A 86 17.37 11.61 29.05
CA SER A 86 17.25 13.02 28.65
C SER A 86 16.52 13.12 27.29
N LYS A 87 15.77 14.22 27.11
CA LYS A 87 15.06 14.48 25.85
C LYS A 87 16.02 14.50 24.64
N GLN A 88 17.22 15.04 24.82
CA GLN A 88 18.23 15.14 23.77
C GLN A 88 18.81 13.76 23.39
N ASP A 89 19.04 12.89 24.36
CA ASP A 89 19.58 11.55 24.08
C ASP A 89 18.53 10.61 23.53
N LEU A 90 17.26 10.78 23.94
CA LEU A 90 16.14 10.06 23.34
C LEU A 90 15.95 10.45 21.87
N GLN A 91 16.05 11.74 21.54
CA GLN A 91 15.99 12.23 20.16
C GLN A 91 17.11 11.70 19.25
N LYS A 92 18.26 11.31 19.82
CA LYS A 92 19.36 10.66 19.06
C LYS A 92 19.14 9.17 18.84
N LYS A 93 18.35 8.51 19.71
CA LYS A 93 18.12 7.05 19.66
C LYS A 93 16.94 6.64 18.79
N VAL A 94 15.95 7.52 18.62
CA VAL A 94 14.76 7.24 17.81
C VAL A 94 14.65 8.24 16.66
N GLU A 95 14.01 7.83 15.56
CA GLU A 95 13.83 8.72 14.41
C GLU A 95 13.06 10.00 14.78
N PRO A 96 13.35 11.16 14.15
CA PRO A 96 12.70 12.42 14.48
C PRO A 96 11.16 12.40 14.35
N SER A 97 10.63 11.65 13.38
CA SER A 97 9.19 11.43 13.17
C SER A 97 8.57 10.66 14.35
N VAL A 98 9.21 9.55 14.73
CA VAL A 98 8.85 8.70 15.87
C VAL A 98 8.94 9.48 17.18
N PHE A 99 10.00 10.27 17.36
CA PHE A 99 10.19 11.09 18.55
C PHE A 99 9.04 12.06 18.77
N LYS A 100 8.66 12.81 17.74
CA LYS A 100 7.61 13.84 17.82
C LYS A 100 6.23 13.23 18.07
N ILE A 101 5.88 12.19 17.31
CA ILE A 101 4.57 11.52 17.41
C ILE A 101 4.50 10.72 18.70
N GLY A 102 5.51 9.91 18.97
CA GLY A 102 5.64 9.10 20.17
C GLY A 102 5.56 9.95 21.43
N CYS A 103 6.30 11.06 21.53
CA CYS A 103 6.26 11.91 22.73
C CYS A 103 4.85 12.50 22.97
N ALA A 104 4.16 12.93 21.92
CA ALA A 104 2.82 13.50 22.04
C ALA A 104 1.78 12.44 22.45
N GLN A 105 1.83 11.27 21.82
CA GLN A 105 0.87 10.20 22.08
C GLN A 105 1.17 9.45 23.38
N ALA A 106 2.42 9.09 23.64
CA ALA A 106 2.83 8.42 24.88
C ALA A 106 2.58 9.28 26.13
N ALA A 107 2.75 10.61 26.04
CA ALA A 107 2.36 11.52 27.13
C ALA A 107 0.84 11.55 27.32
N LYS A 108 0.07 11.59 26.22
CA LYS A 108 -1.41 11.57 26.25
C LYS A 108 -1.95 10.25 26.84
N THR A 109 -1.34 9.12 26.51
CA THR A 109 -1.71 7.79 27.02
C THR A 109 -1.08 7.48 28.38
N LYS A 110 -0.29 8.41 28.96
CA LYS A 110 0.41 8.27 30.25
C LYS A 110 1.39 7.10 30.29
N TRP A 111 1.98 6.75 29.14
CA TRP A 111 3.05 5.73 29.07
C TRP A 111 4.40 6.31 29.49
N VAL A 112 4.59 7.61 29.32
CA VAL A 112 5.80 8.34 29.71
C VAL A 112 5.42 9.65 30.36
N GLU A 113 6.17 10.06 31.37
CA GLU A 113 6.02 11.37 32.00
C GLU A 113 7.23 12.24 31.62
N MET A 114 6.96 13.44 31.09
CA MET A 114 8.03 14.41 30.86
C MET A 114 8.33 15.09 32.20
N GLY A 115 9.52 14.84 32.74
CA GLY A 115 10.00 15.57 33.91
C GLY A 115 10.05 17.07 33.60
N ASN A 116 9.41 17.88 34.44
CA ASN A 116 9.58 19.33 34.38
C ASN A 116 11.00 19.65 34.86
N SER A 117 11.86 20.10 33.93
CA SER A 117 13.11 20.80 34.25
C SER A 117 12.85 22.29 34.25
#